data_AF-A0A1H8B341-F1
#
_entry.id   AF-A0A1H8B341-F1
#
_cell.length_a   1.000
_cell.length_b   1.000
_cell.length_c   1.000
_cell.angle_alpha   90.00
_cell.angle_beta   90.00
_cell.angle_gamma   90.00
#
_symmetry.space_group_name_H-M   'P 1'
#
loop_
_entity.id
_entity.type
_entity.pdbx_description
1 polymer ?
#
loop_
_entity_poly.entity_id
_entity_poly.type
_entity_poly.pdbx_seq_one_letter_code
_entity_poly.pdbx_strand_id
1 'polypeptide(L)'
;MERALKTRDAALDGVRAAAALGVWLLHVGSNTGVMYQEGMYAWLMSRLGAAVPVFFLLSGLLLYRPWARAAVEGTPPPRPLRYLWRRVTRVMPVYWLVAGLGLWAWTKPDWSGWLAWMLLLQNYVQGDAQAEGLYQMWTLPVEMAFYLALPVLAWALHRWARAGRQGGNVPVRLLWGTAALGAVSAVTVTVTSLAGLPQLSLLLPYHLIFFACGMALAVLSVWIKHSRLVDAIAPQLLVLALLLYAVLSTPLAGPRTLDEPTLAQALLRMSLEAAVAVLVVAPFALAPNPGSLRHRLLGNPVTAYLGRVSYSFFLWHAPVITLYRHLTGDAPFTGDFAATAVVSFVVSLLLSVGSYHLVETTALRLSGRRSAPAPPPEAPVPQAASAP
;
A
#
# COMPACT_ATOMS: atom_id res chain seq x y z
N MET A 1 -24.94 -8.18 -6.72
CA MET A 1 -23.88 -7.87 -5.73
C MET A 1 -22.99 -9.09 -5.45
N GLU A 2 -23.56 -10.31 -5.39
CA GLU A 2 -22.81 -11.57 -5.23
C GLU A 2 -21.83 -11.92 -6.37
N ARG A 3 -22.16 -11.63 -7.63
CA ARG A 3 -21.21 -11.88 -8.75
C ARG A 3 -19.95 -11.00 -8.69
N ALA A 4 -19.98 -9.86 -8.00
CA ALA A 4 -18.81 -8.99 -7.81
C ALA A 4 -17.88 -9.48 -6.68
N LEU A 5 -18.33 -10.42 -5.84
CA LEU A 5 -17.52 -11.06 -4.79
C LEU A 5 -16.62 -12.18 -5.36
N LYS A 6 -16.84 -12.62 -6.61
CA LYS A 6 -16.16 -13.77 -7.22
C LYS A 6 -14.73 -13.49 -7.77
N THR A 7 -14.22 -12.26 -7.65
CA THR A 7 -12.94 -11.85 -8.26
C THR A 7 -11.97 -11.10 -7.33
N ARG A 8 -12.26 -10.99 -6.03
CA ARG A 8 -11.36 -10.37 -5.06
C ARG A 8 -10.69 -11.43 -4.19
N ASP A 9 -9.39 -11.29 -4.00
CA ASP A 9 -8.59 -12.21 -3.22
C ASP A 9 -8.75 -11.89 -1.72
N ALA A 10 -9.71 -12.56 -1.08
CA ALA A 10 -10.10 -12.29 0.30
C ALA A 10 -8.93 -12.41 1.29
N ALA A 11 -7.99 -13.31 1.05
CA ALA A 11 -6.82 -13.47 1.91
C ALA A 11 -5.86 -12.28 1.80
N LEU A 12 -5.66 -11.73 0.59
CA LEU A 12 -4.87 -10.50 0.41
C LEU A 12 -5.57 -9.28 1.02
N ASP A 13 -6.91 -9.21 0.98
CA ASP A 13 -7.65 -8.20 1.75
C ASP A 13 -7.39 -8.38 3.25
N GLY A 14 -7.32 -9.61 3.76
CA GLY A 14 -6.95 -9.89 5.14
C GLY A 14 -5.52 -9.45 5.52
N VAL A 15 -4.54 -9.64 4.62
CA VAL A 15 -3.18 -9.11 4.82
C VAL A 15 -3.20 -7.57 4.93
N ARG A 16 -4.03 -6.88 4.12
CA ARG A 16 -4.21 -5.42 4.25
C ARG A 16 -4.78 -5.02 5.60
N ALA A 17 -5.72 -5.80 6.14
CA ALA A 17 -6.28 -5.55 7.47
C ALA A 17 -5.19 -5.65 8.55
N ALA A 18 -4.39 -6.72 8.51
CA ALA A 18 -3.28 -6.91 9.45
C ALA A 18 -2.25 -5.78 9.35
N ALA A 19 -1.89 -5.35 8.13
CA ALA A 19 -0.99 -4.22 7.93
C ALA A 19 -1.57 -2.90 8.49
N ALA A 20 -2.87 -2.64 8.31
CA ALA A 20 -3.51 -1.45 8.89
C ALA A 20 -3.46 -1.44 10.41
N LEU A 21 -3.66 -2.61 11.05
CA LEU A 21 -3.52 -2.76 12.50
C LEU A 21 -2.07 -2.53 12.95
N GLY A 22 -1.08 -3.02 12.21
CA GLY A 22 0.33 -2.77 12.49
C GLY A 22 0.68 -1.29 12.50
N VAL A 23 0.26 -0.54 11.47
CA VAL A 23 0.46 0.92 11.40
C VAL A 23 -0.23 1.64 12.55
N TRP A 24 -1.46 1.25 12.88
CA TRP A 24 -2.18 1.87 13.99
C TRP A 24 -1.49 1.59 15.34
N LEU A 25 -1.09 0.35 15.62
CA LEU A 25 -0.36 -0.01 16.84
C LEU A 25 0.96 0.75 16.96
N LEU A 26 1.71 0.88 15.87
CA LEU A 26 2.92 1.72 15.82
C LEU A 26 2.61 3.13 16.31
N HIS A 27 1.54 3.74 15.80
CA HIS A 27 1.20 5.12 16.12
C HIS A 27 0.64 5.29 17.53
N VAL A 28 -0.14 4.33 18.04
CA VAL A 28 -0.49 4.32 19.46
C VAL A 28 0.77 4.25 20.31
N GLY A 29 1.65 3.28 20.05
CA GLY A 29 2.90 3.12 20.80
C GLY A 29 3.86 4.30 20.68
N SER A 30 3.82 5.04 19.56
CA SER A 30 4.56 6.29 19.37
C SER A 30 4.00 7.39 20.25
N ASN A 31 2.69 7.64 20.13
CA ASN A 31 2.04 8.76 20.80
C ASN A 31 1.98 8.58 22.31
N THR A 32 1.95 7.34 22.82
CA THR A 32 1.93 7.06 24.27
C THR A 32 3.31 6.80 24.87
N GLY A 33 4.39 6.99 24.12
CA GLY A 33 5.76 6.90 24.64
C GLY A 33 6.34 5.49 24.73
N VAL A 34 5.54 4.44 24.47
CA VAL A 34 5.95 3.03 24.59
C VAL A 34 7.20 2.72 23.78
N MET A 35 7.32 3.26 22.56
CA MET A 35 8.48 3.00 21.70
C MET A 35 9.79 3.61 22.19
N TYR A 36 9.76 4.49 23.21
CA TYR A 36 10.94 5.12 23.81
C TYR A 36 11.37 4.45 25.12
N GLN A 37 10.57 3.53 25.66
CA GLN A 37 10.90 2.74 26.87
C GLN A 37 12.01 1.71 26.59
N GLU A 38 12.59 1.09 27.61
CA GLU A 38 13.59 0.03 27.40
C GLU A 38 12.98 -1.33 27.02
N GLY A 39 13.82 -2.23 26.51
CA GLY A 39 13.46 -3.64 26.29
C GLY A 39 12.89 -3.97 24.90
N MET A 40 12.73 -5.27 24.66
CA MET A 40 12.35 -5.83 23.35
C MET A 40 10.95 -5.40 22.90
N TYR A 41 10.02 -5.16 23.82
CA TYR A 41 8.67 -4.71 23.49
C TYR A 41 8.68 -3.37 22.75
N ALA A 42 9.48 -2.41 23.21
CA ALA A 42 9.61 -1.10 22.56
C ALA A 42 10.25 -1.21 21.16
N TRP A 43 11.23 -2.11 21.00
CA TRP A 43 11.81 -2.41 19.70
C TRP A 43 10.80 -3.01 18.72
N LEU A 44 10.09 -4.06 19.15
CA LEU A 44 9.03 -4.67 18.35
C LEU A 44 7.96 -3.65 17.97
N MET A 45 7.55 -2.78 18.89
CA MET A 45 6.55 -1.73 18.61
C MET A 45 7.06 -0.74 17.55
N SER A 46 8.31 -0.28 17.68
CA SER A 46 8.92 0.70 16.77
C SER A 46 9.06 0.21 15.32
N ARG A 47 9.07 -1.12 15.10
CA ARG A 47 9.25 -1.73 13.78
C ARG A 47 7.96 -2.19 13.11
N LEU A 48 6.81 -1.99 13.74
CA LEU A 48 5.52 -2.20 13.09
C LEU A 48 5.31 -1.28 11.86
N GLY A 49 6.16 -0.27 11.68
CA GLY A 49 6.28 0.50 10.43
C GLY A 49 6.56 -0.35 9.19
N ALA A 50 7.10 -1.57 9.34
CA ALA A 50 7.23 -2.57 8.27
C ALA A 50 5.88 -2.93 7.59
N ALA A 51 4.75 -2.59 8.22
CA ALA A 51 3.43 -2.71 7.60
C ALA A 51 3.22 -1.78 6.39
N VAL A 52 3.91 -0.63 6.31
CA VAL A 52 3.83 0.28 5.15
C VAL A 52 4.41 -0.37 3.88
N PRO A 53 5.62 -0.96 3.92
CA PRO A 53 6.15 -1.82 2.85
C PRO A 53 5.17 -2.89 2.35
N VAL A 54 4.38 -3.51 3.24
CA VAL A 54 3.34 -4.49 2.85
C VAL A 54 2.27 -3.83 1.98
N PHE A 55 1.81 -2.62 2.30
CA PHE A 55 0.86 -1.89 1.45
C PHE A 55 1.45 -1.54 0.08
N PHE A 56 2.68 -1.03 0.03
CA PHE A 56 3.36 -0.70 -1.23
C PHE A 56 3.56 -1.95 -2.10
N LEU A 57 3.98 -3.06 -1.50
CA LEU A 57 4.12 -4.34 -2.19
C LEU A 57 2.77 -4.85 -2.71
N LEU A 58 1.70 -4.79 -1.91
CA LEU A 58 0.36 -5.16 -2.38
C LEU A 58 -0.14 -4.27 -3.52
N SER A 59 0.19 -2.97 -3.50
CA SER A 59 -0.08 -2.06 -4.60
C SER A 59 0.71 -2.43 -5.85
N GLY A 60 2.01 -2.73 -5.73
CA GLY A 60 2.82 -3.29 -6.82
C GLY A 60 2.22 -4.57 -7.41
N LEU A 61 1.86 -5.52 -6.54
CA LEU A 61 1.29 -6.82 -6.92
C LEU A 61 -0.05 -6.66 -7.65
N LEU A 62 -1.04 -6.07 -6.99
CA LEU A 62 -2.42 -6.05 -7.47
C LEU A 62 -2.58 -5.16 -8.70
N LEU A 63 -1.83 -4.04 -8.76
CA LEU A 63 -1.97 -3.08 -9.86
C LEU A 63 -1.17 -3.51 -11.08
N TYR A 64 -0.02 -4.15 -10.90
CA TYR A 64 0.79 -4.61 -12.03
C TYR A 64 0.32 -5.94 -12.62
N ARG A 65 -0.37 -6.80 -11.86
CA ARG A 65 -0.85 -8.12 -12.34
C ARG A 65 -1.56 -8.10 -13.70
N PRO A 66 -2.53 -7.21 -14.00
CA PRO A 66 -3.14 -7.16 -15.33
C PRO A 66 -2.19 -6.66 -16.45
N TRP A 67 -1.16 -5.88 -16.12
CA TRP A 67 -0.11 -5.49 -17.08
C TRP A 67 0.84 -6.66 -17.34
N ALA A 68 1.28 -7.35 -16.29
CA ALA A 68 2.09 -8.56 -16.40
C ALA A 68 1.36 -9.63 -17.23
N ARG A 69 0.04 -9.80 -17.03
CA ARG A 69 -0.81 -10.65 -17.87
C ARG A 69 -0.75 -10.26 -19.35
N ALA A 70 -0.92 -8.98 -19.66
CA ALA A 70 -0.81 -8.49 -21.03
C ALA A 70 0.55 -8.76 -21.67
N ALA A 71 1.63 -8.65 -20.89
CA ALA A 71 2.98 -8.93 -21.36
C ALA A 71 3.22 -10.42 -21.62
N VAL A 72 2.86 -11.29 -20.65
CA VAL A 72 3.16 -12.72 -20.60
C VAL A 72 2.19 -13.56 -21.43
N GLU A 73 0.89 -13.28 -21.35
CA GLU A 73 -0.17 -14.03 -22.03
C GLU A 73 -0.62 -13.40 -23.36
N GLY A 74 -0.07 -12.23 -23.72
CA GLY A 74 -0.43 -11.54 -24.97
C GLY A 74 -1.82 -10.88 -24.98
N THR A 75 -2.46 -10.72 -23.82
CA THR A 75 -3.77 -10.08 -23.73
C THR A 75 -3.68 -8.55 -23.90
N PRO A 76 -4.78 -7.84 -24.23
CA PRO A 76 -4.78 -6.38 -24.27
C PRO A 76 -4.38 -5.75 -22.91
N PRO A 77 -3.49 -4.75 -22.88
CA PRO A 77 -3.12 -4.07 -21.64
C PRO A 77 -4.26 -3.19 -21.09
N PRO A 78 -4.27 -2.90 -19.78
CA PRO A 78 -5.18 -1.91 -19.22
C PRO A 78 -5.07 -0.55 -19.90
N ARG A 79 -6.19 0.16 -20.04
CA ARG A 79 -6.21 1.55 -20.54
C ARG A 79 -5.67 2.50 -19.45
N PRO A 80 -4.56 3.25 -19.66
CA PRO A 80 -3.92 4.07 -18.62
C PRO A 80 -4.87 5.07 -17.95
N LEU A 81 -5.62 5.84 -18.73
CA LEU A 81 -6.54 6.86 -18.18
C LEU A 81 -7.65 6.24 -17.33
N ARG A 82 -8.23 5.12 -17.77
CA ARG A 82 -9.27 4.40 -17.00
C ARG A 82 -8.68 3.83 -15.70
N TYR A 83 -7.44 3.37 -15.74
CA TYR A 83 -6.73 2.91 -14.56
C TYR A 83 -6.51 4.06 -13.57
N LEU A 84 -5.96 5.19 -14.00
CA LEU A 84 -5.70 6.37 -13.17
C LEU A 84 -6.97 6.94 -12.57
N TRP A 85 -8.04 7.06 -13.37
CA TRP A 85 -9.34 7.53 -12.89
C TRP A 85 -9.90 6.66 -11.76
N ARG A 86 -9.78 5.34 -11.87
CA ARG A 86 -10.18 4.39 -10.80
C ARG A 86 -9.32 4.53 -9.54
N ARG A 87 -8.05 4.94 -9.66
CA ARG A 87 -7.19 5.19 -8.50
C ARG A 87 -7.58 6.50 -7.80
N VAL A 88 -7.70 7.58 -8.56
CA VAL A 88 -8.09 8.90 -8.04
C VAL A 88 -9.45 8.84 -7.34
N THR A 89 -10.46 8.23 -7.98
CA THR A 89 -11.82 8.10 -7.42
C THR A 89 -11.91 7.15 -6.22
N ARG A 90 -10.88 6.33 -5.97
CA ARG A 90 -10.79 5.47 -4.80
C ARG A 90 -10.11 6.18 -3.62
N VAL A 91 -9.03 6.91 -3.88
CA VAL A 91 -8.16 7.49 -2.85
C VAL A 91 -8.64 8.88 -2.44
N MET A 92 -8.80 9.79 -3.41
CA MET A 92 -8.96 11.21 -3.12
C MET A 92 -10.20 11.58 -2.30
N PRO A 93 -11.40 10.97 -2.47
CA PRO A 93 -12.59 11.43 -1.76
C PRO A 93 -12.49 11.32 -0.24
N VAL A 94 -12.04 10.17 0.29
CA VAL A 94 -11.87 10.00 1.73
C VAL A 94 -10.63 10.75 2.22
N TYR A 95 -9.56 10.79 1.42
CA TYR A 95 -8.39 11.59 1.73
C TYR A 95 -8.74 13.07 1.95
N TRP A 96 -9.46 13.70 1.02
CA TRP A 96 -9.87 15.10 1.12
C TRP A 96 -10.73 15.35 2.36
N LEU A 97 -11.64 14.43 2.69
CA LEU A 97 -12.45 14.55 3.90
C LEU A 97 -11.56 14.56 5.14
N VAL A 98 -10.69 13.57 5.31
CA VAL A 98 -9.90 13.42 6.54
C VAL A 98 -8.80 14.48 6.64
N ALA A 99 -8.05 14.70 5.55
CA ALA A 99 -7.01 15.72 5.49
C ALA A 99 -7.61 17.12 5.66
N GLY A 100 -8.72 17.43 4.99
CA GLY A 100 -9.39 18.71 5.14
C GLY A 100 -9.86 18.97 6.57
N LEU A 101 -10.45 17.97 7.23
CA LEU A 101 -10.86 18.08 8.63
C LEU A 101 -9.66 18.27 9.58
N GLY A 102 -8.60 17.48 9.42
CA GLY A 102 -7.40 17.59 10.27
C GLY A 102 -6.69 18.94 10.11
N LEU A 103 -6.51 19.39 8.86
CA LEU A 103 -5.92 20.70 8.58
C LEU A 103 -6.77 21.84 9.12
N TRP A 104 -8.09 21.78 8.98
CA TRP A 104 -8.99 22.80 9.51
C TRP A 104 -8.99 22.85 11.05
N ALA A 105 -8.97 21.68 11.69
CA ALA A 105 -9.04 21.58 13.15
C ALA A 105 -7.75 22.04 13.85
N TRP A 106 -6.59 21.61 13.35
CA TRP A 106 -5.33 21.71 14.12
C TRP A 106 -4.23 22.54 13.44
N THR A 107 -4.00 22.36 12.13
CA THR A 107 -2.82 22.96 11.47
C THR A 107 -3.07 24.35 10.92
N LYS A 108 -4.24 24.59 10.30
CA LYS A 108 -4.66 25.84 9.68
C LYS A 108 -3.56 26.47 8.78
N PRO A 109 -3.07 25.74 7.75
CA PRO A 109 -2.03 26.26 6.87
C PRO A 109 -2.55 27.47 6.05
N ASP A 110 -1.62 28.21 5.48
CA ASP A 110 -1.93 29.20 4.45
C ASP A 110 -2.52 28.53 3.19
N TRP A 111 -2.94 29.33 2.22
CA TRP A 111 -3.55 28.81 0.99
C TRP A 111 -2.61 27.88 0.22
N SER A 112 -1.30 28.17 0.20
CA SER A 112 -0.32 27.37 -0.50
C SER A 112 -0.15 25.99 0.15
N GLY A 113 -0.07 25.93 1.47
CA GLY A 113 -0.04 24.69 2.24
C GLY A 113 -1.33 23.90 2.10
N TRP A 114 -2.50 24.54 2.16
CA TRP A 114 -3.78 23.87 1.94
C TRP A 114 -3.83 23.20 0.57
N LEU A 115 -3.41 23.92 -0.48
CA LEU A 115 -3.35 23.38 -1.84
C LEU A 115 -2.35 22.23 -1.94
N ALA A 116 -1.18 22.35 -1.31
CA ALA A 116 -0.18 21.29 -1.29
C ALA A 116 -0.74 19.99 -0.71
N TRP A 117 -1.44 20.05 0.42
CA TRP A 117 -2.11 18.87 0.99
C TRP A 117 -3.23 18.35 0.09
N MET A 118 -4.15 19.20 -0.38
CA MET A 118 -5.27 18.72 -1.22
C MET A 118 -4.83 18.08 -2.55
N LEU A 119 -3.64 18.41 -3.03
CA LEU A 119 -3.03 17.85 -4.24
C LEU A 119 -1.99 16.74 -3.98
N LEU A 120 -1.78 16.30 -2.73
CA LEU A 120 -0.76 15.32 -2.34
C LEU A 120 0.68 15.77 -2.70
N LEU A 121 0.97 17.07 -2.59
CA LEU A 121 2.26 17.68 -2.89
C LEU A 121 3.12 17.93 -1.64
N GLN A 122 2.62 17.63 -0.44
CA GLN A 122 3.29 17.93 0.84
C GLN A 122 4.67 17.28 1.01
N ASN A 123 4.98 16.21 0.27
CA ASN A 123 6.31 15.60 0.27
C ASN A 123 7.33 16.33 -0.62
N TYR A 124 6.87 17.21 -1.51
CA TYR A 124 7.70 17.88 -2.52
C TYR A 124 7.97 19.34 -2.20
N VAL A 125 7.11 19.96 -1.39
CA VAL A 125 7.25 21.35 -0.97
C VAL A 125 7.94 21.42 0.39
N GLN A 126 8.85 22.39 0.54
CA GLN A 126 9.41 22.72 1.84
C GLN A 126 8.45 23.70 2.53
N GLY A 127 7.90 23.29 3.67
CA GLY A 127 6.98 24.06 4.50
C GLY A 127 6.80 23.31 5.83
N ASP A 128 5.85 23.73 6.68
CA ASP A 128 5.47 22.99 7.89
C ASP A 128 4.86 21.63 7.50
N ALA A 129 5.73 20.69 7.12
CA ALA A 129 5.43 19.39 6.53
C ALA A 129 4.77 18.43 7.53
N GLN A 130 4.56 18.87 8.76
CA GLN A 130 3.96 18.09 9.83
C GLN A 130 2.62 18.70 10.22
N ALA A 131 1.60 18.41 9.40
CA ALA A 131 0.24 18.66 9.83
C ALA A 131 -0.08 17.74 11.01
N GLU A 132 -0.43 18.35 12.14
CA GLU A 132 -0.76 17.65 13.37
C GLU A 132 -1.86 16.62 13.13
N GLY A 133 -1.68 15.41 13.64
CA GLY A 133 -2.60 14.29 13.44
C GLY A 133 -2.64 13.70 12.03
N LEU A 134 -1.81 14.16 11.09
CA LEU A 134 -1.76 13.65 9.70
C LEU A 134 -0.37 13.08 9.34
N TYR A 135 0.46 12.79 10.34
CA TYR A 135 1.86 12.38 10.18
C TYR A 135 2.05 11.10 9.35
N GLN A 136 1.07 10.21 9.25
CA GLN A 136 1.11 9.00 8.42
C GLN A 136 0.90 9.26 6.92
N MET A 137 0.37 10.42 6.55
CA MET A 137 -0.08 10.72 5.20
C MET A 137 1.07 10.94 4.20
N TRP A 138 2.33 11.00 4.66
CA TRP A 138 3.51 11.06 3.77
C TRP A 138 3.57 9.86 2.81
N THR A 139 2.95 8.73 3.15
CA THR A 139 2.91 7.54 2.29
C THR A 139 2.01 7.70 1.06
N LEU A 140 1.02 8.60 1.11
CA LEU A 140 0.03 8.76 0.03
C LEU A 140 0.60 9.45 -1.22
N PRO A 141 1.40 10.52 -1.13
CA PRO A 141 2.13 11.04 -2.28
C PRO A 141 3.03 10.00 -2.95
N VAL A 142 3.73 9.18 -2.16
CA VAL A 142 4.56 8.07 -2.66
C VAL A 142 3.72 7.06 -3.46
N GLU A 143 2.58 6.65 -2.91
CA GLU A 143 1.67 5.72 -3.57
C GLU A 143 1.03 6.33 -4.84
N MET A 144 0.63 7.60 -4.81
CA MET A 144 0.07 8.29 -5.97
C MET A 144 1.11 8.48 -7.07
N ALA A 145 2.36 8.79 -6.71
CA ALA A 145 3.48 8.85 -7.64
C ALA A 145 3.70 7.48 -8.32
N PHE A 146 3.63 6.38 -7.57
CA PHE A 146 3.67 5.04 -8.17
C PHE A 146 2.51 4.81 -9.13
N TYR A 147 1.30 5.23 -8.78
CA TYR A 147 0.14 5.09 -9.66
C TYR A 147 0.32 5.83 -10.98
N LEU A 148 0.87 7.05 -10.94
CA LEU A 148 1.19 7.83 -12.13
C LEU A 148 2.32 7.19 -12.95
N ALA A 149 3.35 6.66 -12.30
CA ALA A 149 4.50 6.04 -12.95
C ALA A 149 4.16 4.68 -13.58
N LEU A 150 3.25 3.91 -12.99
CA LEU A 150 3.01 2.50 -13.35
C LEU A 150 2.72 2.27 -14.85
N PRO A 151 1.85 3.03 -15.55
CA PRO A 151 1.62 2.82 -16.98
C PRO A 151 2.88 3.02 -17.83
N VAL A 152 3.71 4.00 -17.46
CA VAL A 152 4.97 4.30 -18.15
C VAL A 152 6.00 3.21 -17.88
N LEU A 153 6.14 2.79 -16.62
CA LEU A 153 7.01 1.69 -16.22
C LEU A 153 6.60 0.39 -16.93
N ALA A 154 5.30 0.06 -16.94
CA ALA A 154 4.77 -1.12 -17.62
C ALA A 154 5.06 -1.07 -19.13
N TRP A 155 4.80 0.07 -19.79
CA TRP A 155 5.13 0.24 -21.20
C TRP A 155 6.62 0.03 -21.49
N ALA A 156 7.50 0.66 -20.70
CA ALA A 156 8.95 0.56 -20.87
C ALA A 156 9.44 -0.87 -20.64
N LEU A 157 9.02 -1.51 -19.55
CA LEU A 157 9.36 -2.89 -19.20
C LEU A 157 8.88 -3.87 -20.27
N HIS A 158 7.64 -3.72 -20.75
CA HIS A 158 7.07 -4.61 -21.76
C HIS A 158 7.77 -4.43 -23.11
N ARG A 159 8.03 -3.19 -23.53
CA ARG A 159 8.76 -2.89 -24.77
C ARG A 159 10.16 -3.48 -24.72
N TRP A 160 10.89 -3.26 -23.62
CA TRP A 160 12.20 -3.86 -23.44
C TRP A 160 12.11 -5.39 -23.43
N ALA A 161 11.23 -5.98 -22.60
CA ALA A 161 11.07 -7.43 -22.46
C ALA A 161 10.63 -8.15 -23.76
N ARG A 162 10.03 -7.42 -24.72
CA ARG A 162 9.67 -7.94 -26.06
C ARG A 162 10.71 -7.62 -27.14
N ALA A 163 11.53 -6.58 -26.99
CA ALA A 163 12.54 -6.17 -27.97
C ALA A 163 13.78 -7.10 -28.04
N GLY A 164 13.85 -8.14 -27.19
CA GLY A 164 14.95 -9.09 -27.21
C GLY A 164 14.78 -10.01 -28.39
N ARG A 165 15.75 -10.02 -29.31
CA ARG A 165 15.76 -10.86 -30.50
C ARG A 165 15.39 -12.31 -30.14
N GLN A 166 14.36 -12.82 -30.80
CA GLN A 166 13.94 -14.22 -30.93
C GLN A 166 14.53 -15.19 -29.89
N GLY A 167 13.88 -15.33 -28.72
CA GLY A 167 14.18 -16.43 -27.77
C GLY A 167 14.18 -16.08 -26.28
N GLY A 168 14.14 -14.81 -25.88
CA GLY A 168 14.15 -14.42 -24.47
C GLY A 168 12.83 -14.70 -23.74
N ASN A 169 12.88 -15.38 -22.58
CA ASN A 169 11.71 -15.62 -21.73
C ASN A 169 11.19 -14.30 -21.13
N VAL A 170 10.07 -13.79 -21.65
CA VAL A 170 9.45 -12.50 -21.26
C VAL A 170 9.30 -12.36 -19.74
N PRO A 171 8.70 -13.32 -19.01
CA PRO A 171 8.67 -13.33 -17.54
C PRO A 171 10.04 -13.09 -16.89
N VAL A 172 11.09 -13.81 -17.31
CA VAL A 172 12.44 -13.68 -16.74
C VAL A 172 12.98 -12.28 -16.95
N ARG A 173 12.77 -11.71 -18.15
CA ARG A 173 13.17 -10.33 -18.43
C ARG A 173 12.40 -9.37 -17.54
N LEU A 174 11.08 -9.49 -17.43
CA LEU A 174 10.29 -8.64 -16.54
C LEU A 174 10.79 -8.71 -15.08
N LEU A 175 11.21 -9.88 -14.59
CA LEU A 175 11.81 -10.03 -13.26
C LEU A 175 13.12 -9.23 -13.14
N TRP A 176 14.02 -9.31 -14.13
CA TRP A 176 15.22 -8.47 -14.18
C TRP A 176 14.89 -6.98 -14.22
N GLY A 177 13.88 -6.59 -14.99
CA GLY A 177 13.41 -5.21 -15.06
C GLY A 177 12.87 -4.72 -13.72
N THR A 178 12.10 -5.54 -12.99
CA THR A 178 11.66 -5.21 -11.63
C THR A 178 12.81 -5.18 -10.63
N ALA A 179 13.81 -6.05 -10.75
CA ALA A 179 15.00 -6.02 -9.91
C ALA A 179 15.79 -4.72 -10.10
N ALA A 180 15.91 -4.23 -11.35
CA ALA A 180 16.52 -2.94 -11.65
C ALA A 180 15.78 -1.77 -10.99
N LEU A 181 14.44 -1.80 -10.92
CA LEU A 181 13.65 -0.82 -10.16
C LEU A 181 13.95 -0.86 -8.66
N GLY A 182 14.18 -2.05 -8.09
CA GLY A 182 14.63 -2.18 -6.70
C GLY A 182 16.02 -1.59 -6.45
N ALA A 183 16.93 -1.72 -7.41
CA ALA A 183 18.26 -1.12 -7.33
C ALA A 183 18.21 0.43 -7.29
N VAL A 184 17.21 1.05 -7.92
CA VAL A 184 16.98 2.51 -7.82
C VAL A 184 16.77 2.94 -6.37
N SER A 185 16.08 2.14 -5.55
CA SER A 185 15.92 2.43 -4.12
C SER A 185 17.22 2.32 -3.36
N ALA A 186 18.03 1.29 -3.61
CA ALA A 186 19.35 1.18 -2.98
C ALA A 186 20.27 2.37 -3.32
N VAL A 187 20.26 2.82 -4.58
CA VAL A 187 20.97 4.04 -5.01
C VAL A 187 20.40 5.26 -4.30
N THR A 188 19.07 5.40 -4.23
CA THR A 188 18.43 6.55 -3.59
C THR A 188 18.74 6.61 -2.08
N VAL A 189 18.69 5.48 -1.37
CA VAL A 189 19.08 5.37 0.04
C VAL A 189 20.55 5.76 0.23
N THR A 190 21.41 5.32 -0.69
CA THR A 190 22.85 5.65 -0.67
C THR A 190 23.07 7.14 -0.85
N VAL A 191 22.42 7.75 -1.85
CA VAL A 191 22.49 9.20 -2.10
C VAL A 191 21.91 9.98 -0.91
N THR A 192 20.77 9.56 -0.36
CA THR A 192 20.15 10.15 0.84
C THR A 192 21.15 10.23 1.99
N SER A 193 21.83 9.11 2.26
CA SER A 193 22.76 8.99 3.39
C SER A 193 24.08 9.74 3.15
N LEU A 194 24.68 9.61 1.96
CA LEU A 194 26.00 10.17 1.66
C LEU A 194 25.96 11.67 1.34
N ALA A 195 24.88 12.15 0.71
CA ALA A 195 24.73 13.57 0.36
C ALA A 195 24.02 14.38 1.45
N GLY A 196 23.56 13.74 2.54
CA GLY A 196 22.84 14.41 3.63
C GLY A 196 21.51 15.01 3.17
N LEU A 197 20.75 14.27 2.35
CA LEU A 197 19.48 14.72 1.76
C LEU A 197 18.28 13.91 2.30
N PRO A 198 17.96 13.99 3.60
CA PRO A 198 16.93 13.14 4.24
C PRO A 198 15.54 13.27 3.61
N GLN A 199 15.23 14.41 2.98
CA GLN A 199 13.97 14.64 2.24
C GLN A 199 13.72 13.65 1.11
N LEU A 200 14.77 13.02 0.55
CA LEU A 200 14.61 11.99 -0.48
C LEU A 200 13.90 10.75 0.05
N SER A 201 13.90 10.52 1.37
CA SER A 201 13.15 9.44 2.03
C SER A 201 11.63 9.58 1.91
N LEU A 202 11.13 10.74 1.49
CA LEU A 202 9.69 10.98 1.26
C LEU A 202 9.27 10.74 -0.19
N LEU A 203 10.18 10.33 -1.06
CA LEU A 203 9.95 10.23 -2.50
C LEU A 203 9.86 8.78 -2.98
N LEU A 204 9.13 8.57 -4.08
CA LEU A 204 8.97 7.25 -4.71
C LEU A 204 10.28 6.48 -4.95
N PRO A 205 11.37 7.08 -5.47
CA PRO A 205 12.60 6.33 -5.73
C PRO A 205 13.15 5.61 -4.48
N TYR A 206 13.03 6.21 -3.30
CA TYR A 206 13.46 5.61 -2.04
C TYR A 206 12.67 4.33 -1.69
N HIS A 207 11.37 4.29 -2.02
CA HIS A 207 10.46 3.20 -1.68
C HIS A 207 10.16 2.23 -2.84
N LEU A 208 10.72 2.47 -4.02
CA LEU A 208 10.40 1.75 -5.26
C LEU A 208 10.63 0.24 -5.16
N ILE A 209 11.59 -0.22 -4.34
CA ILE A 209 11.85 -1.64 -4.08
C ILE A 209 10.62 -2.40 -3.59
N PHE A 210 9.79 -1.81 -2.73
CA PHE A 210 8.60 -2.49 -2.20
C PHE A 210 7.56 -2.72 -3.30
N PHE A 211 7.31 -1.69 -4.12
CA PHE A 211 6.47 -1.82 -5.30
C PHE A 211 7.04 -2.81 -6.31
N ALA A 212 8.35 -2.79 -6.53
CA ALA A 212 9.04 -3.68 -7.45
C ALA A 212 8.96 -5.15 -7.00
N CYS A 213 9.11 -5.45 -5.71
CA CYS A 213 8.86 -6.77 -5.14
C CYS A 213 7.42 -7.23 -5.41
N GLY A 214 6.45 -6.33 -5.25
CA GLY A 214 5.06 -6.60 -5.60
C GLY A 214 4.88 -6.91 -7.08
N MET A 215 5.48 -6.10 -7.96
CA MET A 215 5.46 -6.31 -9.40
C MET A 215 6.10 -7.66 -9.79
N ALA A 216 7.19 -8.06 -9.14
CA ALA A 216 7.83 -9.36 -9.34
C ALA A 216 6.90 -10.51 -8.93
N LEU A 217 6.25 -10.43 -7.76
CA LEU A 217 5.23 -11.39 -7.36
C LEU A 217 4.05 -11.43 -8.34
N ALA A 218 3.69 -10.30 -8.97
CA ALA A 218 2.66 -10.26 -9.99
C ALA A 218 3.06 -11.06 -11.24
N VAL A 219 4.30 -10.87 -11.73
CA VAL A 219 4.86 -11.61 -12.85
C VAL A 219 4.90 -13.10 -12.54
N LEU A 220 5.42 -13.49 -11.38
CA LEU A 220 5.43 -14.88 -10.93
C LEU A 220 4.00 -15.44 -10.87
N SER A 221 3.05 -14.73 -10.25
CA SER A 221 1.66 -15.20 -10.12
C SER A 221 0.96 -15.45 -11.47
N VAL A 222 1.38 -14.78 -12.54
CA VAL A 222 0.86 -14.98 -13.90
C VAL A 222 1.61 -16.13 -14.58
N TRP A 223 2.94 -16.15 -14.47
CA TRP A 223 3.79 -17.10 -15.15
C TRP A 223 3.65 -18.53 -14.59
N ILE A 224 3.76 -18.69 -13.27
CA ILE A 224 3.68 -20.01 -12.62
C ILE A 224 2.26 -20.39 -12.20
N LYS A 225 1.33 -19.42 -12.12
CA LYS A 225 -0.07 -19.54 -11.65
C LYS A 225 -0.22 -20.00 -10.20
N HIS A 226 0.35 -21.14 -9.84
CA HIS A 226 0.35 -21.71 -8.49
C HIS A 226 1.66 -22.47 -8.22
N SER A 227 2.37 -22.13 -7.14
CA SER A 227 3.59 -22.81 -6.72
C SER A 227 3.30 -23.84 -5.62
N ARG A 228 3.44 -25.12 -5.95
CA ARG A 228 3.34 -26.23 -4.97
C ARG A 228 4.42 -26.15 -3.89
N LEU A 229 5.62 -25.70 -4.26
CA LEU A 229 6.72 -25.50 -3.31
C LEU A 229 6.33 -24.44 -2.28
N VAL A 230 5.89 -23.26 -2.73
CA VAL A 230 5.46 -22.17 -1.82
C VAL A 230 4.27 -22.61 -0.97
N ASP A 231 3.33 -23.38 -1.51
CA ASP A 231 2.21 -23.91 -0.71
C ASP A 231 2.72 -24.84 0.41
N ALA A 232 3.63 -25.76 0.09
CA ALA A 232 4.19 -26.73 1.03
C ALA A 232 5.01 -26.08 2.15
N ILE A 233 5.77 -25.02 1.83
CA ILE A 233 6.63 -24.33 2.81
C ILE A 233 6.01 -23.03 3.36
N ALA A 234 4.72 -22.77 3.09
CA ALA A 234 4.06 -21.52 3.48
C ALA A 234 4.19 -21.22 4.99
N PRO A 235 3.99 -22.17 5.93
CA PRO A 235 4.22 -21.91 7.35
C PRO A 235 5.65 -21.48 7.67
N GLN A 236 6.65 -22.12 7.05
CA GLN A 236 8.07 -21.83 7.24
C GLN A 236 8.42 -20.43 6.70
N LEU A 237 7.82 -20.00 5.59
CA LEU A 237 7.98 -18.64 5.08
C LEU A 237 7.43 -17.60 6.05
N LEU A 238 6.27 -17.86 6.65
CA LEU A 238 5.67 -16.97 7.65
C LEU A 238 6.48 -16.92 8.96
N VAL A 239 7.02 -18.06 9.40
CA VAL A 239 7.96 -18.11 10.54
C VAL A 239 9.23 -17.33 10.23
N LEU A 240 9.80 -17.51 9.03
CA LEU A 240 10.97 -16.75 8.60
C LEU A 240 10.67 -15.25 8.56
N ALA A 241 9.47 -14.83 8.13
CA ALA A 241 9.06 -13.43 8.19
C ALA A 241 9.08 -12.89 9.63
N LEU A 242 8.58 -13.67 10.59
CA LEU A 242 8.60 -13.29 12.01
C LEU A 242 10.04 -13.22 12.57
N LEU A 243 10.91 -14.14 12.17
CA LEU A 243 12.32 -14.12 12.58
C LEU A 243 13.06 -12.90 11.99
N LEU A 244 12.86 -12.59 10.71
CA LEU A 244 13.44 -11.40 10.09
C LEU A 244 12.87 -10.10 10.68
N TYR A 245 11.59 -10.11 11.08
CA TYR A 245 10.97 -9.01 11.83
C TYR A 245 11.62 -8.83 13.22
N ALA A 246 11.94 -9.92 13.90
CA ALA A 246 12.68 -9.86 15.17
C ALA A 246 14.08 -9.27 14.97
N VAL A 247 14.79 -9.64 13.91
CA VAL A 247 16.10 -9.03 13.55
C VAL A 247 15.95 -7.54 13.20
N LEU A 248 14.92 -7.17 12.44
CA LEU A 248 14.56 -5.78 12.15
C LEU A 248 14.31 -4.97 13.44
N SER A 249 13.80 -5.63 14.48
CA SER A 249 13.54 -5.10 15.82
C SER A 249 14.78 -5.11 16.72
N THR A 250 15.95 -4.84 16.14
CA THR A 250 17.21 -4.69 16.88
C THR A 250 17.96 -3.44 16.43
N PRO A 251 18.99 -2.98 17.16
CA PRO A 251 19.85 -1.87 16.74
C PRO A 251 20.55 -2.08 15.38
N LEU A 252 20.62 -3.32 14.88
CA LEU A 252 21.24 -3.64 13.59
C LEU A 252 20.55 -2.88 12.44
N ALA A 253 19.23 -2.74 12.49
CA ALA A 253 18.45 -2.02 11.49
C ALA A 253 18.30 -0.51 11.80
N GLY A 254 19.16 0.03 12.67
CA GLY A 254 19.23 1.45 13.00
C GLY A 254 18.48 1.87 14.26
N PRO A 255 18.47 3.18 14.56
CA PRO A 255 17.78 3.72 15.72
C PRO A 255 16.26 3.51 15.63
N ARG A 256 15.62 3.58 16.80
CA ARG A 256 14.16 3.60 17.00
C ARG A 256 13.63 5.00 17.39
N THR A 257 14.55 5.91 17.68
CA THR A 257 14.37 7.33 17.96
C THR A 257 14.39 8.14 16.66
N LEU A 258 14.35 9.46 16.77
CA LEU A 258 14.41 10.40 15.64
C LEU A 258 15.82 10.55 15.03
N ASP A 259 16.79 9.78 15.52
CA ASP A 259 18.15 9.80 15.00
C ASP A 259 18.21 9.20 13.58
N GLU A 260 19.08 9.76 12.74
CA GLU A 260 19.29 9.26 11.39
C GLU A 260 20.07 7.94 11.40
N PRO A 261 19.66 6.91 10.64
CA PRO A 261 20.41 5.67 10.53
C PRO A 261 21.70 5.88 9.74
N THR A 262 22.73 5.09 10.04
CA THR A 262 23.89 4.97 9.14
C THR A 262 23.47 4.34 7.81
N LEU A 263 24.28 4.53 6.76
CA LEU A 263 24.02 3.91 5.45
C LEU A 263 23.80 2.39 5.55
N ALA A 264 24.64 1.69 6.32
CA ALA A 264 24.52 0.25 6.52
C ALA A 264 23.19 -0.13 7.21
N GLN A 265 22.80 0.63 8.23
CA GLN A 265 21.53 0.44 8.94
C GLN A 265 20.33 0.71 8.01
N ALA A 266 20.38 1.76 7.19
CA ALA A 266 19.32 2.11 6.25
C ALA A 266 19.13 1.04 5.16
N LEU A 267 20.23 0.58 4.56
CA LEU A 267 20.20 -0.50 3.56
C LEU A 267 19.72 -1.83 4.17
N LEU A 268 20.17 -2.17 5.39
CA LEU A 268 19.73 -3.37 6.09
C LEU A 268 18.24 -3.29 6.43
N ARG A 269 17.76 -2.16 6.95
CA ARG A 269 16.35 -1.90 7.24
C ARG A 269 15.49 -2.10 6.00
N MET A 270 15.83 -1.43 4.90
CA MET A 270 15.12 -1.54 3.62
C MET A 270 15.07 -2.99 3.14
N SER A 271 16.18 -3.72 3.24
CA SER A 271 16.28 -5.12 2.80
C SER A 271 15.44 -6.06 3.66
N LEU A 272 15.47 -5.90 4.98
CA LEU A 272 14.66 -6.68 5.92
C LEU A 272 13.17 -6.40 5.76
N GLU A 273 12.78 -5.13 5.61
CA GLU A 273 11.40 -4.74 5.37
C GLU A 273 10.86 -5.33 4.05
N ALA A 274 11.65 -5.29 2.97
CA ALA A 274 11.29 -5.89 1.70
C ALA A 274 11.16 -7.42 1.82
N ALA A 275 12.09 -8.08 2.51
CA ALA A 275 12.06 -9.52 2.74
C ALA A 275 10.84 -9.93 3.57
N VAL A 276 10.56 -9.25 4.69
CA VAL A 276 9.38 -9.49 5.52
C VAL A 276 8.10 -9.32 4.70
N ALA A 277 7.98 -8.23 3.94
CA ALA A 277 6.80 -7.99 3.10
C ALA A 277 6.60 -9.10 2.05
N VAL A 278 7.67 -9.53 1.38
CA VAL A 278 7.61 -10.63 0.40
C VAL A 278 7.22 -11.94 1.08
N LEU A 279 7.81 -12.29 2.21
CA LEU A 279 7.53 -13.55 2.91
C LEU A 279 6.11 -13.60 3.48
N VAL A 280 5.56 -12.46 3.91
CA VAL A 280 4.16 -12.35 4.34
C VAL A 280 3.20 -12.51 3.16
N VAL A 281 3.49 -11.91 2.00
CA VAL A 281 2.54 -11.84 0.88
C VAL A 281 2.64 -13.02 -0.08
N ALA A 282 3.84 -13.56 -0.33
CA ALA A 282 4.09 -14.61 -1.32
C ALA A 282 3.24 -15.88 -1.12
N PRO A 283 3.02 -16.39 0.12
CA PRO A 283 2.17 -17.57 0.35
C PRO A 283 0.71 -17.40 -0.09
N PHE A 284 0.22 -16.16 -0.12
CA PHE A 284 -1.15 -15.83 -0.56
C PHE A 284 -1.18 -15.53 -2.06
N ALA A 285 -0.17 -14.81 -2.57
CA ALA A 285 -0.10 -14.41 -3.97
C ALA A 285 0.26 -15.55 -4.93
N LEU A 286 1.16 -16.46 -4.53
CA LEU A 286 1.70 -17.53 -5.38
C LEU A 286 1.11 -18.91 -5.08
N ALA A 287 0.45 -19.07 -3.93
CA ALA A 287 -0.16 -20.32 -3.51
C ALA A 287 -1.54 -20.11 -2.88
N PRO A 288 -2.51 -19.50 -3.61
CA PRO A 288 -3.86 -19.33 -3.10
C PRO A 288 -4.49 -20.70 -2.84
N ASN A 289 -4.85 -20.97 -1.59
CA ASN A 289 -5.39 -22.25 -1.14
C ASN A 289 -6.50 -22.02 -0.10
N PRO A 290 -7.75 -21.83 -0.52
CA PRO A 290 -8.88 -21.54 0.37
C PRO A 290 -9.12 -22.59 1.48
N GLY A 291 -8.65 -23.82 1.27
CA GLY A 291 -8.76 -24.90 2.27
C GLY A 291 -7.77 -24.78 3.43
N SER A 292 -6.66 -24.08 3.24
CA SER A 292 -5.56 -23.95 4.22
C SER A 292 -5.92 -23.06 5.42
N LEU A 293 -5.34 -23.34 6.59
CA LEU A 293 -5.56 -22.55 7.81
C LEU A 293 -5.22 -21.06 7.60
N ARG A 294 -4.11 -20.74 6.93
CA ARG A 294 -3.71 -19.35 6.62
C ARG A 294 -4.79 -18.58 5.84
N HIS A 295 -5.45 -19.23 4.88
CA HIS A 295 -6.54 -18.63 4.12
C HIS A 295 -7.84 -18.57 4.92
N ARG A 296 -8.10 -19.52 5.82
CA ARG A 296 -9.25 -19.43 6.72
C ARG A 296 -9.11 -18.28 7.70
N LEU A 297 -7.91 -18.06 8.24
CA LEU A 297 -7.65 -16.96 9.19
C LEU A 297 -7.72 -15.58 8.51
N LEU A 298 -7.08 -15.39 7.35
CA LEU A 298 -7.06 -14.08 6.68
C LEU A 298 -8.18 -13.87 5.66
N GLY A 299 -8.72 -14.94 5.08
CA GLY A 299 -9.76 -14.89 4.05
C GLY A 299 -11.18 -15.05 4.58
N ASN A 300 -11.40 -15.09 5.91
CA ASN A 300 -12.76 -15.11 6.45
C ASN A 300 -13.50 -13.78 6.16
N PRO A 301 -14.86 -13.78 6.20
CA PRO A 301 -15.65 -12.61 5.83
C PRO A 301 -15.35 -11.35 6.66
N VAL A 302 -15.01 -11.51 7.94
CA VAL A 302 -14.71 -10.40 8.86
C VAL A 302 -13.38 -9.77 8.47
N THR A 303 -12.30 -10.57 8.38
CA THR A 303 -10.98 -10.05 8.02
C THR A 303 -10.98 -9.45 6.61
N ALA A 304 -11.68 -10.08 5.65
CA ALA A 304 -11.85 -9.53 4.32
C ALA A 304 -12.66 -8.21 4.31
N TYR A 305 -13.63 -8.04 5.23
CA TYR A 305 -14.33 -6.77 5.41
C TYR A 305 -13.41 -5.69 6.01
N LEU A 306 -12.65 -6.02 7.06
CA LEU A 306 -11.65 -5.13 7.63
C LEU A 306 -10.62 -4.70 6.58
N GLY A 307 -10.21 -5.62 5.70
CA GLY A 307 -9.34 -5.34 4.56
C GLY A 307 -9.93 -4.34 3.55
N ARG A 308 -11.25 -4.34 3.38
CA ARG A 308 -11.96 -3.39 2.50
C ARG A 308 -12.00 -1.99 3.09
N VAL A 309 -12.23 -1.86 4.40
CA VAL A 309 -12.27 -0.55 5.10
C VAL A 309 -10.89 -0.09 5.57
N SER A 310 -9.84 -0.90 5.37
CA SER A 310 -8.48 -0.66 5.88
C SER A 310 -7.88 0.68 5.43
N TYR A 311 -8.25 1.16 4.24
CA TYR A 311 -7.81 2.45 3.74
C TYR A 311 -8.42 3.61 4.54
N SER A 312 -9.74 3.58 4.78
CA SER A 312 -10.39 4.57 5.63
C SER A 312 -9.83 4.52 7.06
N PHE A 313 -9.54 3.33 7.58
CA PHE A 313 -8.92 3.17 8.91
C PHE A 313 -7.51 3.76 8.96
N PHE A 314 -6.72 3.53 7.92
CA PHE A 314 -5.41 4.16 7.76
C PHE A 314 -5.51 5.71 7.75
N LEU A 315 -6.58 6.30 7.21
CA LEU A 315 -6.74 7.75 7.24
C LEU A 315 -7.16 8.26 8.63
N TRP A 316 -8.15 7.63 9.25
CA TRP A 316 -8.76 8.13 10.49
C TRP A 316 -7.94 7.92 11.76
N HIS A 317 -7.10 6.89 11.83
CA HIS A 317 -6.50 6.50 13.11
C HIS A 317 -5.61 7.57 13.74
N ALA A 318 -4.74 8.25 12.98
CA ALA A 318 -3.87 9.26 13.55
C ALA A 318 -4.63 10.52 14.01
N PRO A 319 -5.58 11.08 13.22
CA PRO A 319 -6.44 12.15 13.72
C PRO A 319 -7.20 11.76 14.98
N VAL A 320 -7.70 10.53 15.07
CA VAL A 320 -8.42 10.07 16.26
C VAL A 320 -7.50 9.95 17.48
N ILE A 321 -6.27 9.45 17.31
CA ILE A 321 -5.26 9.42 18.38
C ILE A 321 -4.95 10.85 18.85
N THR A 322 -4.75 11.77 17.92
CA THR A 322 -4.49 13.19 18.21
C THR A 322 -5.67 13.85 18.93
N LEU A 323 -6.90 13.60 18.47
CA LEU A 323 -8.11 14.08 19.13
C LEU A 323 -8.21 13.56 20.57
N TYR A 324 -7.99 12.25 20.77
CA TYR A 324 -8.02 11.66 22.10
C TYR A 324 -7.01 12.32 23.04
N ARG A 325 -5.77 12.54 22.57
CA ARG A 325 -4.73 13.24 23.32
C ARG A 325 -5.16 14.67 23.70
N HIS A 326 -5.81 15.41 22.81
CA HIS A 326 -6.34 16.75 23.14
C HIS A 326 -7.45 16.71 24.18
N LEU A 327 -8.28 15.66 24.17
CA LEU A 327 -9.36 15.48 25.15
C LEU A 327 -8.84 15.09 26.53
N THR A 328 -7.77 14.29 26.60
CA THR A 328 -7.15 13.88 27.87
C THR A 328 -6.15 14.91 28.41
N GLY A 329 -5.60 15.76 27.55
CA GLY A 329 -4.55 16.72 27.91
C GLY A 329 -3.17 16.07 28.07
N ASP A 330 -2.99 14.85 27.56
CA ASP A 330 -1.71 14.14 27.64
C ASP A 330 -0.62 14.90 26.85
N ALA A 331 0.57 14.99 27.44
CA ALA A 331 1.73 15.55 26.75
C ALA A 331 2.15 14.64 25.57
N PRO A 332 2.81 15.17 24.53
CA PRO A 332 3.35 14.35 23.45
C PRO A 332 4.23 13.22 23.97
N PHE A 333 4.08 12.02 23.40
CA PHE A 333 4.83 10.82 23.79
C PHE A 333 4.56 10.35 25.23
N THR A 334 3.38 10.66 25.76
CA THR A 334 2.90 10.21 27.09
C THR A 334 1.45 9.72 27.00
N GLY A 335 0.93 9.16 28.09
CA GLY A 335 -0.45 8.70 28.20
C GLY A 335 -0.58 7.18 28.30
N ASP A 336 -1.80 6.72 28.55
CA ASP A 336 -2.09 5.29 28.70
C ASP A 336 -2.22 4.60 27.33
N PHE A 337 -1.33 3.64 27.07
CA PHE A 337 -1.35 2.81 25.87
C PHE A 337 -2.67 2.06 25.71
N ALA A 338 -3.20 1.46 26.79
CA ALA A 338 -4.37 0.59 26.71
C ALA A 338 -5.63 1.41 26.38
N ALA A 339 -5.87 2.50 27.11
CA ALA A 339 -6.99 3.39 26.83
C ALA A 339 -6.88 4.03 25.43
N THR A 340 -5.70 4.54 25.05
CA THR A 340 -5.49 5.11 23.72
C THR A 340 -5.75 4.08 22.63
N ALA A 341 -5.28 2.84 22.80
CA ALA A 341 -5.52 1.77 21.85
C ALA A 341 -7.03 1.49 21.71
N VAL A 342 -7.72 1.19 22.80
CA VAL A 342 -9.13 0.80 22.75
C VAL A 342 -9.99 1.91 22.15
N VAL A 343 -9.84 3.15 22.62
CA VAL A 343 -10.63 4.29 22.15
C VAL A 343 -10.33 4.59 20.68
N SER A 344 -9.05 4.71 20.32
CA SER A 344 -8.68 5.03 18.94
C SER A 344 -9.08 3.93 17.97
N PHE A 345 -8.98 2.65 18.34
CA PHE A 345 -9.43 1.54 17.51
C PHE A 345 -10.92 1.62 17.22
N VAL A 346 -11.75 1.73 18.27
CA VAL A 346 -13.22 1.74 18.15
C VAL A 346 -13.68 2.93 17.34
N VAL A 347 -13.24 4.14 17.69
CA VAL A 347 -13.66 5.37 17.02
C VAL A 347 -13.20 5.37 15.55
N SER A 348 -11.94 4.99 15.29
CA SER A 348 -11.43 4.93 13.91
C SER A 348 -12.16 3.89 13.08
N LEU A 349 -12.48 2.73 13.64
CA LEU A 349 -13.24 1.69 12.93
C LEU A 349 -14.65 2.17 12.57
N LEU A 350 -15.35 2.82 13.49
CA LEU A 350 -16.69 3.37 13.24
C LEU A 350 -16.66 4.45 12.14
N LEU A 351 -15.74 5.41 12.25
CA LEU A 351 -15.54 6.44 11.23
C LEU A 351 -15.17 5.84 9.87
N SER A 352 -14.35 4.78 9.87
CA SER A 352 -13.92 4.10 8.65
C SER A 352 -15.05 3.38 7.95
N VAL A 353 -15.91 2.69 8.70
CA VAL A 353 -17.10 2.04 8.15
C VAL A 353 -18.03 3.10 7.57
N GLY A 354 -18.27 4.20 8.29
CA GLY A 354 -19.08 5.33 7.83
C GLY A 354 -18.54 5.94 6.53
N SER A 355 -17.27 6.36 6.52
CA SER A 355 -16.66 7.02 5.34
C SER A 355 -16.51 6.07 4.16
N TYR A 356 -16.26 4.78 4.39
CA TYR A 356 -16.20 3.78 3.33
C TYR A 356 -17.54 3.70 2.58
N HIS A 357 -18.65 3.52 3.30
CA HIS A 357 -19.96 3.35 2.66
C HIS A 357 -20.50 4.67 2.11
N LEU A 358 -20.34 5.78 2.82
CA LEU A 358 -20.94 7.07 2.42
C LEU A 358 -20.12 7.79 1.36
N VAL A 359 -18.78 7.74 1.43
CA VAL A 359 -17.90 8.53 0.58
C VAL A 359 -17.21 7.65 -0.47
N GLU A 360 -16.44 6.64 -0.05
CA GLU A 360 -15.63 5.83 -0.97
C GLU A 360 -16.51 5.06 -1.97
N THR A 361 -17.52 4.32 -1.49
CA THR A 361 -18.35 3.51 -2.39
C THR A 361 -19.22 4.38 -3.30
N THR A 362 -19.69 5.53 -2.83
CA THR A 362 -20.46 6.50 -3.63
C THR A 362 -19.62 7.04 -4.77
N ALA A 363 -18.39 7.50 -4.49
CA ALA A 363 -17.46 8.00 -5.50
C ALA A 363 -17.14 6.92 -6.56
N LEU A 364 -16.90 5.69 -6.13
CA LEU A 364 -16.65 4.55 -7.04
C LEU A 364 -17.87 4.22 -7.92
N ARG A 365 -19.09 4.29 -7.39
CA ARG A 365 -20.34 4.07 -8.16
C ARG A 365 -20.54 5.15 -9.23
N LEU A 366 -20.35 6.42 -8.87
CA LEU A 366 -20.46 7.55 -9.80
C LEU A 366 -19.40 7.48 -10.91
N SER A 367 -18.18 7.08 -10.57
CA SER A 367 -17.07 6.84 -11.51
C SER A 367 -17.37 5.70 -12.49
N GLY A 368 -17.99 4.62 -12.02
CA GLY A 368 -18.39 3.47 -12.83
C GLY A 368 -19.43 3.79 -13.91
N ARG A 369 -20.38 4.68 -13.61
CA ARG A 369 -21.42 5.13 -14.56
C ARG A 369 -20.85 5.96 -15.72
N ARG A 370 -19.82 6.77 -15.48
CA ARG A 370 -19.15 7.58 -16.52
C ARG A 370 -18.18 6.79 -17.41
N SER A 371 -17.81 5.56 -17.00
CA SER A 371 -16.80 4.73 -17.68
C SER A 371 -17.40 3.56 -18.49
N ALA A 372 -18.72 3.51 -18.65
CA ALA A 372 -19.39 2.55 -19.52
C ALA A 372 -19.26 3.05 -20.98
N PRO A 373 -18.79 2.23 -21.93
CA PRO A 373 -18.89 2.59 -23.34
C PRO A 373 -20.36 2.79 -23.69
N ALA A 374 -20.66 3.80 -24.51
CA ALA A 374 -21.98 3.91 -25.12
C ALA A 374 -22.32 2.59 -25.83
N PRO A 375 -23.56 2.08 -25.71
CA PRO A 375 -23.97 0.92 -26.49
C PRO A 375 -23.74 1.24 -27.98
N PRO A 376 -23.24 0.27 -28.77
CA PRO A 376 -23.11 0.45 -30.21
C PRO A 376 -24.49 0.81 -30.80
N PRO A 377 -24.54 1.69 -31.83
CA PRO A 377 -25.80 2.00 -32.51
C PRO A 377 -26.43 0.70 -33.02
N GLU A 378 -27.75 0.55 -32.81
CA GLU A 378 -28.51 -0.59 -33.30
C GLU A 378 -28.28 -0.75 -34.80
N ALA A 379 -27.87 -1.96 -35.21
CA ALA A 379 -27.72 -2.29 -36.61
C ALA A 379 -29.09 -2.19 -37.30
N PRO A 380 -29.19 -1.60 -38.51
CA PRO A 380 -30.45 -1.55 -39.23
C PRO A 380 -30.98 -2.97 -39.43
N VAL A 381 -32.19 -3.22 -38.95
CA VAL A 381 -32.90 -4.48 -39.12
C VAL A 381 -33.10 -4.71 -40.63
N PRO A 382 -32.62 -5.83 -41.20
CA PRO A 382 -32.91 -6.16 -42.59
C PRO A 382 -34.42 -6.33 -42.75
N GLN A 383 -35.05 -5.50 -43.58
CA GLN A 383 -36.42 -5.72 -44.00
C GLN A 383 -36.47 -7.05 -44.76
N ALA A 384 -37.11 -8.05 -44.16
CA ALA A 384 -37.36 -9.32 -44.81
C ALA A 384 -38.27 -9.05 -46.02
N ALA A 385 -37.77 -9.38 -47.21
CA ALA A 385 -38.55 -9.33 -48.43
C ALA A 385 -39.77 -10.27 -48.29
N SER A 386 -40.96 -9.69 -48.29
CA SER A 386 -42.21 -10.42 -48.48
C SER A 386 -42.27 -10.89 -49.93
N ALA A 387 -42.11 -12.20 -50.14
CA ALA A 387 -42.47 -12.84 -51.40
C ALA A 387 -43.82 -13.57 -51.21
N PRO A 388 -44.75 -13.45 -52.18
CA PRO A 388 -46.15 -13.84 -52.08
C PRO A 388 -46.41 -15.35 -52.10
#